data_AF-A0A2H6F9N7-F1
#
_entry.id   AF-A0A2H6F9N7-F1
#
_cell.length_a   1.000
_cell.length_b   1.000
_cell.length_c   1.000
_cell.angle_alpha   90.00
_cell.angle_beta   90.00
_cell.angle_gamma   90.00
#
_symmetry.space_group_name_H-M   'P 1'
#
loop_
_entity.id
_entity.type
_entity.pdbx_description
1 polymer ?
#
loop_
_entity_poly.entity_id
_entity_poly.type
_entity_poly.pdbx_seq_one_letter_code
_entity_poly.pdbx_strand_id
1 'polypeptide(L)' 'MRATVTIEKNKLDELQKETNCRSKASAVRIAIDEYLRRRKVEKIKSMKGKLDFTMSAEEIRDHER' A
#
# COMPACT_ATOMS: atom_id res chain seq x y z
N MET A 1 -0.34 -20.41 3.81
CA MET A 1 0.52 -20.46 5.01
C MET A 1 -0.22 -19.76 6.15
N ARG A 2 -0.28 -20.38 7.35
CA ARG A 2 -0.88 -19.75 8.55
C ARG A 2 0.25 -19.32 9.48
N ALA A 3 0.14 -18.12 10.04
CA ALA A 3 1.07 -17.58 11.00
C ALA A 3 0.30 -17.13 12.25
N THR A 4 0.84 -17.40 13.42
CA THR A 4 0.27 -16.99 14.70
C THR A 4 1.09 -15.83 15.24
N VAL A 5 0.42 -14.72 15.58
CA VAL A 5 1.04 -13.52 16.14
C VAL A 5 0.27 -13.08 17.37
N THR A 6 0.99 -12.63 18.41
CA THR A 6 0.37 -12.09 19.62
C THR A 6 0.04 -10.62 19.40
N ILE A 7 -1.24 -10.28 19.52
CA ILE A 7 -1.76 -8.92 19.33
C ILE A 7 -2.78 -8.64 20.44
N GLU A 8 -2.82 -7.41 20.94
CA GLU A 8 -3.81 -6.97 21.91
C GLU A 8 -5.24 -7.10 21.36
N LYS A 9 -6.12 -7.73 22.14
CA LYS A 9 -7.51 -7.98 21.74
C LYS A 9 -8.26 -6.68 21.41
N ASN A 10 -8.07 -5.64 22.20
CA ASN A 10 -8.77 -4.36 22.03
C ASN A 10 -8.48 -3.73 20.65
N LYS A 11 -7.22 -3.73 20.23
CA LYS A 11 -6.79 -3.21 18.92
C LYS A 11 -7.34 -4.05 17.76
N LEU A 12 -7.44 -5.37 17.95
CA LEU A 12 -7.99 -6.26 16.94
C LEU A 12 -9.51 -6.10 16.78
N ASP A 13 -10.23 -5.91 17.90
CA ASP A 13 -11.66 -5.63 17.90
C ASP A 13 -11.96 -4.24 17.31
N GLU A 14 -11.14 -3.22 17.60
CA GLU A 14 -11.22 -1.90 16.97
C GLU A 14 -10.98 -1.99 15.46
N LEU A 15 -9.92 -2.66 15.04
CA LEU A 15 -9.62 -2.88 13.62
C LEU A 15 -10.78 -3.59 12.90
N GLN A 16 -11.42 -4.56 13.55
CA GLN A 16 -12.57 -5.27 12.98
C GLN A 16 -13.78 -4.36 12.82
N LYS A 17 -14.05 -3.47 13.78
CA LYS A 17 -15.12 -2.47 13.69
C LYS A 17 -14.87 -1.47 12.56
N GLU A 18 -13.66 -0.91 12.49
CA GLU A 18 -13.26 0.06 11.46
C GLU A 18 -13.30 -0.54 10.05
N THR A 19 -12.87 -1.79 9.89
CA THR A 19 -12.90 -2.50 8.60
C THR A 19 -14.25 -3.15 8.27
N ASN A 20 -15.23 -3.06 9.20
CA ASN A 20 -16.57 -3.65 9.11
C ASN A 20 -16.56 -5.14 8.67
N CYS A 21 -15.54 -5.88 9.09
CA CYS A 21 -15.30 -7.24 8.63
C CYS A 21 -15.93 -8.29 9.55
N ARG A 22 -16.48 -9.36 8.97
CA ARG A 22 -17.05 -10.49 9.74
C ARG A 22 -15.99 -11.30 10.49
N SER A 23 -14.74 -11.30 10.03
CA SER A 23 -13.67 -12.10 10.63
C SER A 23 -12.44 -11.25 10.97
N LYS A 24 -11.81 -11.59 12.10
CA LYS A 24 -10.54 -10.97 12.55
C LYS A 24 -9.41 -11.16 11.55
N ALA A 25 -9.37 -12.33 10.89
CA ALA A 25 -8.37 -12.62 9.87
C ALA A 25 -8.53 -11.72 8.63
N SER A 26 -9.78 -11.45 8.21
CA SER A 26 -10.06 -10.53 7.10
C SER A 26 -9.63 -9.10 7.43
N ALA A 27 -9.95 -8.63 8.63
CA ALA A 27 -9.55 -7.30 9.10
C ALA A 27 -8.02 -7.13 9.10
N VAL A 28 -7.29 -8.13 9.62
CA VAL A 28 -5.82 -8.14 9.62
C VAL A 28 -5.25 -8.16 8.21
N ARG A 29 -5.84 -8.94 7.29
CA ARG A 29 -5.38 -8.98 5.90
C ARG A 29 -5.50 -7.60 5.23
N ILE A 30 -6.64 -6.94 5.39
CA ILE A 30 -6.87 -5.59 4.85
C ILE A 30 -5.84 -4.60 5.41
N ALA A 31 -5.58 -4.64 6.72
CA ALA A 31 -4.60 -3.78 7.35
C ALA A 31 -3.19 -3.98 6.80
N ILE A 32 -2.78 -5.24 6.57
CA ILE A 32 -1.48 -5.58 5.99
C ILE A 32 -1.38 -5.06 4.55
N ASP A 33 -2.39 -5.32 3.72
CA ASP A 33 -2.42 -4.87 2.32
C ASP A 33 -2.35 -3.33 2.23
N GLU A 34 -3.11 -2.63 3.07
CA GLU A 34 -3.11 -1.16 3.13
C GLU A 34 -1.76 -0.61 3.59
N TYR A 35 -1.14 -1.21 4.61
CA TYR A 35 0.19 -0.81 5.07
C TYR A 35 1.25 -0.97 3.95
N LEU A 36 1.24 -2.11 3.26
CA LEU A 36 2.16 -2.36 2.15
C LEU A 36 1.90 -1.41 0.98
N ARG A 37 0.64 -1.11 0.68
CA ARG A 37 0.26 -0.13 -0.35
C ARG A 37 0.81 1.25 -0.02
N ARG A 38 0.64 1.74 1.22
CA ARG A 38 1.17 3.04 1.66
C ARG A 38 2.69 3.08 1.54
N ARG A 39 3.39 2.04 2.02
CA ARG A 39 4.85 1.91 1.88
C ARG A 39 5.33 1.98 0.43
N LYS A 40 4.62 1.34 -0.50
CA LYS A 40 4.95 1.40 -1.94
C LYS A 40 4.79 2.81 -2.49
N VAL A 41 3.68 3.48 -2.15
CA VAL A 41 3.43 4.87 -2.55
C VAL A 41 4.49 5.80 -1.97
N GLU A 42 4.87 5.63 -0.71
CA GLU A 42 5.97 6.39 -0.10
C GLU A 42 7.30 6.16 -0.79
N LYS A 43 7.60 4.92 -1.19
CA LYS A 43 8.81 4.60 -1.96
C LYS A 43 8.82 5.29 -3.33
N ILE A 44 7.68 5.33 -4.02
CA ILE A 44 7.56 6.06 -5.30
C ILE A 44 7.72 7.56 -5.07
N LYS A 45 7.09 8.10 -4.01
CA LYS A 45 7.22 9.50 -3.64
C LYS A 45 8.66 9.88 -3.27
N SER A 46 9.41 9.01 -2.60
CA SER A 46 10.82 9.27 -2.26
C SER A 46 11.76 9.15 -3.46
N MET A 47 11.33 8.50 -4.53
CA MET A 47 12.02 8.50 -5.83
C MET A 47 11.74 9.77 -6.65
N LYS A 48 10.72 10.56 -6.27
CA LYS A 48 10.45 11.88 -6.88
C LYS A 48 11.63 12.81 -6.61
N GLY A 49 12.41 13.10 -7.66
CA GLY A 49 13.66 13.87 -7.58
C GLY A 49 14.94 13.07 -7.78
N LYS A 50 14.86 11.72 -7.85
CA LYS A 50 15.97 10.83 -8.27
C LYS A 50 15.72 10.12 -9.60
N LEU A 51 14.50 10.22 -10.15
CA LEU A 51 14.26 9.83 -11.54
C LEU A 51 14.80 10.93 -12.45
N ASP A 52 15.98 10.69 -13.01
CA ASP A 52 16.37 11.32 -14.27
C ASP A 52 15.53 10.70 -15.38
N PHE A 53 14.64 11.50 -15.96
CA PHE A 53 14.00 11.15 -17.22
C PHE A 53 14.97 11.58 -18.32
N THR A 54 15.66 10.62 -18.93
CA THR A 54 16.60 10.88 -20.04
C THR A 54 15.92 11.27 -21.35
N MET A 55 14.59 11.19 -21.43
CA MET A 55 13.80 11.65 -22.58
C MET A 55 12.94 12.84 -22.19
N SER A 56 12.93 13.86 -23.05
CA SER A 56 12.13 15.05 -22.87
C SER A 56 10.67 14.77 -23.24
N ALA A 57 9.72 15.43 -22.56
CA ALA A 57 8.29 15.28 -22.83
C ALA A 57 7.88 15.64 -24.28
N GLU A 58 8.72 16.37 -25.00
CA GLU A 58 8.58 16.69 -26.42
C GLU A 58 8.80 15.46 -27.31
N GLU A 59 9.85 14.66 -27.06
CA GLU A 59 10.21 13.49 -27.89
C GLU A 59 9.17 12.35 -27.81
N ILE A 60 8.43 12.27 -26.69
CA ILE A 60 7.38 11.25 -26.51
C ILE A 60 6.11 11.61 -27.30
N ARG A 61 5.82 12.90 -27.47
CA ARG A 61 4.58 13.37 -28.10
C ARG A 61 4.62 13.29 -29.63
N ASP A 62 5.80 13.36 -30.22
CA ASP A 62 5.96 13.30 -31.68
C ASP A 62 5.92 11.87 -32.24
N HIS A 63 5.95 10.84 -31.38
CA HIS A 63 5.93 9.44 -31.80
C HIS A 63 4.52 8.85 -32.05
N GLU A 64 3.46 9.61 -31.76
CA GLU A 64 2.06 9.21 -31.97
C GLU A 64 1.42 9.81 -33.25
N ARG A 65 2.21 10.40 -34.16
CA ARG A 65 1.74 10.95 -35.44
C ARG A 65 2.10 10.09 -36.64
#